data_AF-Q9M229-F1
#
_entry.id   AF-Q9M229-F1
#
_cell.length_a   1.000
_cell.length_b   1.000
_cell.length_c   1.000
_cell.angle_alpha   90.00
_cell.angle_beta   90.00
_cell.angle_gamma   90.00
#
_symmetry.space_group_name_H-M   'P 1'
#
loop_
_entity.id
_entity.type
_entity.pdbx_description
1 polymer ?
#
loop_
_entity_poly.entity_id
_entity_poly.type
_entity_poly.pdbx_seq_one_letter_code
_entity_poly.pdbx_strand_id
1 'polypeptide(L)'
;MASNNVPFQVLVLTKSNLSLQMKAILGAHDVWEIIEKGFIELENEGSLSQTQKDGLRDSRKRDKKALCLVYQGLDRDTFEKVVEATSAKEAWEKFLRIIK
;
A
#
# COMPACT_ATOMS: atom_id res chain seq x y z
N MET A 1 -32.55 28.41 9.91
CA MET A 1 -31.33 27.57 9.98
C MET A 1 -31.15 26.94 8.61
N ALA A 2 -30.18 27.40 7.82
CA ALA A 2 -29.92 26.85 6.49
C ALA A 2 -28.97 25.65 6.64
N SER A 3 -29.46 24.45 6.33
CA SER A 3 -28.63 23.27 6.19
C SER A 3 -27.79 23.42 4.92
N ASN A 4 -26.52 23.74 5.09
CA ASN A 4 -25.53 23.70 4.01
C ASN A 4 -25.27 22.23 3.65
N ASN A 5 -26.11 21.65 2.80
CA ASN A 5 -25.81 20.41 2.13
C ASN A 5 -24.65 20.68 1.17
N VAL A 6 -23.42 20.51 1.66
CA VAL A 6 -22.25 20.42 0.80
C VAL A 6 -22.49 19.23 -0.12
N PRO A 7 -22.57 19.42 -1.45
CA PRO A 7 -22.67 18.29 -2.36
C PRO A 7 -21.45 17.42 -2.09
N PHE A 8 -21.67 16.17 -1.67
CA PHE A 8 -20.63 15.16 -1.69
C PHE A 8 -20.24 15.03 -3.16
N GLN A 9 -19.18 15.72 -3.56
CA GLN A 9 -18.65 15.59 -4.90
C GLN A 9 -18.29 14.12 -5.02
N VAL A 10 -19.08 13.38 -5.79
CA VAL A 10 -18.79 12.01 -6.16
C VAL A 10 -17.43 12.10 -6.84
N LEU A 11 -16.38 11.73 -6.11
CA LEU A 11 -15.03 11.75 -6.61
C LEU A 11 -15.02 10.79 -7.79
N VAL A 12 -15.10 11.35 -9.00
CA VAL A 12 -14.94 10.57 -10.22
C VAL A 12 -13.52 10.00 -10.14
N LEU A 13 -13.45 8.70 -9.87
CA LEU A 13 -12.22 7.94 -9.74
C LEU A 13 -11.58 7.83 -11.14
N THR A 14 -10.89 8.87 -11.57
CA THR A 14 -9.94 8.75 -12.67
C THR A 14 -8.75 7.94 -12.19
N LYS A 15 -8.05 7.26 -13.11
CA LYS A 15 -6.84 6.48 -12.81
C LYS A 15 -5.79 7.29 -12.02
N SER A 16 -5.68 8.59 -12.28
CA SER A 16 -4.79 9.50 -11.54
C SER A 16 -5.28 9.78 -10.11
N ASN A 17 -6.57 10.00 -9.91
CA ASN A 17 -7.17 10.22 -8.59
C ASN A 17 -7.01 8.99 -7.66
N LEU A 18 -7.08 7.78 -8.23
CA LEU A 18 -6.88 6.53 -7.48
C LEU A 18 -5.49 6.45 -6.84
N SER A 19 -4.45 6.82 -7.59
CA SER A 19 -3.07 6.81 -7.10
C SER A 19 -2.83 7.83 -5.98
N LEU A 20 -3.46 9.01 -6.05
CA LEU A 20 -3.39 10.05 -5.02
C LEU A 20 -4.12 9.63 -3.74
N GLN A 21 -5.29 9.02 -3.88
CA GLN A 21 -6.08 8.53 -2.75
C GLN A 21 -5.34 7.41 -2.00
N MET A 22 -4.79 6.43 -2.71
CA MET A 22 -4.02 5.35 -2.08
C MET A 22 -2.77 5.88 -1.37
N LYS A 23 -2.03 6.84 -1.97
CA LYS A 23 -0.90 7.49 -1.31
C LYS A 23 -1.30 8.15 0.01
N ALA A 24 -2.43 8.85 0.04
CA ALA A 24 -2.93 9.50 1.26
C ALA A 24 -3.29 8.46 2.34
N ILE A 25 -3.96 7.36 1.98
CA ILE A 25 -4.30 6.27 2.91
C ILE A 25 -3.04 5.61 3.47
N LEU A 26 -2.08 5.29 2.61
CA LEU A 26 -0.81 4.67 3.00
C LEU A 26 0.03 5.57 3.90
N GLY A 27 0.03 6.88 3.63
CA GLY A 27 0.65 7.89 4.48
C GLY A 27 -0.02 8.00 5.86
N ALA A 28 -1.35 8.00 5.90
CA ALA A 28 -2.11 8.04 7.15
C ALA A 28 -1.88 6.81 8.05
N HIS A 29 -1.49 5.67 7.44
CA HIS A 29 -1.17 4.44 8.15
C HIS A 29 0.31 4.23 8.46
N ASP A 30 1.16 5.20 8.13
CA ASP A 30 2.61 5.19 8.30
C ASP A 30 3.29 3.97 7.63
N VAL A 31 2.82 3.64 6.42
CA VAL A 31 3.33 2.51 5.64
C VAL A 31 3.87 2.92 4.26
N TRP A 32 3.77 4.20 3.90
CA TRP A 32 4.30 4.70 2.63
C TRP A 32 5.80 4.45 2.48
N GLU A 33 6.57 4.63 3.55
CA GLU A 33 8.02 4.42 3.56
C GLU A 33 8.40 2.98 3.18
N ILE A 34 7.61 1.98 3.59
CA ILE A 34 7.84 0.56 3.24
C ILE A 34 7.63 0.31 1.74
N ILE A 35 6.67 0.99 1.12
CA ILE A 35 6.43 0.90 -0.32
C ILE A 35 7.55 1.59 -1.11
N GLU A 36 7.99 2.76 -0.64
CA GLU A 36 9.03 3.54 -1.32
C GLU A 36 10.41 2.86 -1.24
N LYS A 37 10.85 2.55 -0.02
CA LYS A 37 12.16 1.92 0.22
C LYS A 37 12.17 0.45 -0.19
N GLY A 38 11.03 -0.23 -0.02
CA GLY A 38 10.89 -1.66 -0.22
C GLY A 38 11.19 -2.44 1.04
N PHE A 39 10.42 -3.51 1.24
CA PHE A 39 10.71 -4.53 2.22
C PHE A 39 11.75 -5.50 1.64
N ILE A 40 12.79 -5.78 2.43
CA ILE A 40 13.81 -6.77 2.09
C ILE A 40 13.68 -7.91 3.11
N GLU A 41 13.29 -9.08 2.63
CA GLU A 41 13.31 -10.30 3.41
C GLU A 41 14.76 -10.80 3.55
N LEU A 42 15.21 -11.05 4.77
CA LEU A 42 16.54 -11.62 5.01
C LEU A 42 16.43 -13.14 5.00
N GLU A 43 17.08 -13.80 4.04
CA GLU A 43 17.06 -15.27 3.90
C GLU A 43 17.69 -16.00 5.09
N ASN A 44 18.62 -15.35 5.82
CA ASN A 44 19.36 -15.96 6.92
C ASN A 44 19.14 -15.21 8.24
N GLU A 45 17.98 -15.43 8.85
CA GLU A 45 17.64 -14.86 10.17
C GLU A 45 18.44 -15.50 11.32
N GLY A 46 19.11 -16.63 11.07
CA GLY A 46 19.82 -17.43 12.09
C GLY A 46 20.96 -16.69 12.79
N SER A 47 21.66 -15.79 12.09
CA SER A 47 22.80 -15.02 12.62
C SER A 47 22.41 -13.65 13.20
N LEU A 48 21.12 -13.29 13.17
CA LEU A 48 20.66 -11.99 13.64
C LEU A 48 20.56 -11.96 15.17
N SER A 49 20.92 -10.81 15.75
CA SER A 49 20.61 -10.50 17.14
C SER A 49 19.10 -10.41 17.36
N GLN A 50 18.64 -10.54 18.61
CA GLN A 50 17.21 -10.46 18.94
C GLN A 50 16.57 -9.15 18.46
N THR A 51 17.26 -8.02 18.67
CA THR A 51 16.81 -6.70 18.20
C THR A 51 16.63 -6.63 16.68
N GLN A 52 17.52 -7.27 15.92
CA GLN A 52 17.40 -7.31 14.46
C GLN A 52 16.21 -8.18 14.01
N LYS A 53 15.98 -9.31 14.69
CA LYS A 53 14.81 -10.17 14.43
C LYS A 53 13.50 -9.45 14.74
N ASP A 54 13.46 -8.69 15.83
CA ASP A 54 12.29 -7.89 16.19
C ASP A 54 12.00 -6.80 15.15
N GLY A 55 13.03 -6.06 14.71
CA GLY A 55 12.91 -5.07 13.64
C GLY A 55 12.44 -5.66 12.31
N LEU A 56 12.95 -6.85 11.94
CA LEU A 56 12.52 -7.54 10.72
C LEU A 56 11.06 -7.98 10.80
N ARG A 57 10.62 -8.54 11.94
CA ARG A 57 9.22 -8.91 12.16
C ARG A 57 8.29 -7.69 12.05
N ASP A 58 8.69 -6.55 12.60
CA ASP A 58 7.89 -5.34 12.54
C ASP A 58 7.85 -4.74 11.12
N SER A 59 8.96 -4.82 10.38
CA SER A 59 9.00 -4.47 8.96
C SER A 59 8.09 -5.38 8.12
N ARG A 60 8.14 -6.70 8.34
CA ARG A 60 7.26 -7.69 7.68
C ARG A 60 5.78 -7.39 7.94
N LYS A 61 5.42 -7.04 9.17
CA LYS A 61 4.04 -6.64 9.53
C LYS A 61 3.61 -5.37 8.78
N ARG A 62 4.48 -4.36 8.70
CA ARG A 62 4.17 -3.12 7.98
C ARG A 62 4.05 -3.35 6.47
N ASP A 63 4.87 -4.21 5.87
CA ASP A 63 4.74 -4.61 4.47
C ASP A 63 3.39 -5.28 4.20
N LYS A 64 2.99 -6.26 5.01
CA LYS A 64 1.68 -6.91 4.82
C LYS A 64 0.50 -5.97 5.05
N LYS A 65 0.61 -5.02 5.98
CA LYS A 65 -0.39 -3.95 6.16
C LYS A 65 -0.46 -3.06 4.93
N ALA A 66 0.68 -2.63 4.40
CA ALA A 66 0.75 -1.82 3.19
C ALA A 66 0.14 -2.54 1.98
N LEU A 67 0.47 -3.82 1.80
CA LEU A 67 -0.05 -4.67 0.74
C LEU A 67 -1.59 -4.80 0.82
N CYS A 68 -2.12 -5.02 2.03
CA CYS A 68 -3.56 -5.09 2.25
C CYS A 68 -4.26 -3.77 1.88
N LEU A 69 -3.70 -2.62 2.29
CA LEU A 69 -4.25 -1.31 1.96
C LEU A 69 -4.19 -1.02 0.45
N VAL A 70 -3.13 -1.47 -0.23
CA VAL A 70 -3.07 -1.42 -1.70
C VAL A 70 -4.23 -2.21 -2.28
N TYR A 71 -4.43 -3.47 -1.90
CA TYR A 71 -5.53 -4.28 -2.43
C TYR A 71 -6.93 -3.70 -2.15
N GLN A 72 -7.16 -3.12 -0.98
CA GLN A 72 -8.44 -2.47 -0.64
C GLN A 72 -8.75 -1.26 -1.52
N GLY A 73 -7.72 -0.60 -2.06
CA GLY A 73 -7.87 0.55 -2.94
C GLY A 73 -8.12 0.19 -4.41
N LEU A 74 -8.10 -1.09 -4.79
CA LEU A 74 -8.19 -1.52 -6.19
C LEU A 74 -9.57 -2.05 -6.55
N ASP A 75 -9.96 -1.84 -7.80
CA ASP A 75 -11.06 -2.59 -8.41
C ASP A 75 -10.64 -4.05 -8.69
N ARG A 76 -11.63 -4.91 -8.98
CA ARG A 76 -11.42 -6.35 -9.19
C ARG A 76 -10.42 -6.64 -10.33
N ASP A 77 -10.54 -5.93 -11.45
CA ASP A 77 -9.74 -6.19 -12.66
C ASP A 77 -8.28 -5.78 -12.44
N THR A 78 -8.06 -4.69 -11.70
CA THR A 78 -6.73 -4.25 -11.31
C THR A 78 -6.15 -5.16 -10.22
N PHE A 79 -6.96 -5.61 -9.26
CA PHE A 79 -6.54 -6.54 -8.20
C PHE A 79 -6.00 -7.86 -8.76
N GLU A 80 -6.70 -8.50 -9.69
CA GLU A 80 -6.26 -9.77 -10.30
C GLU A 80 -4.89 -9.67 -10.97
N LYS A 81 -4.51 -8.48 -11.47
CA LYS A 81 -3.20 -8.24 -12.10
C LYS A 81 -2.07 -7.98 -11.10
N VAL A 82 -2.41 -7.59 -9.88
CA VAL A 82 -1.42 -7.27 -8.83
C VAL A 82 -1.34 -8.31 -7.73
N VAL A 83 -2.28 -9.26 -7.65
CA VAL A 83 -2.37 -10.24 -6.57
C VAL A 83 -1.14 -11.15 -6.48
N GLU A 84 -0.44 -11.37 -7.59
CA GLU A 84 0.81 -12.14 -7.64
C GLU A 84 1.99 -11.43 -6.96
N ALA A 85 1.82 -10.16 -6.55
CA ALA A 85 2.87 -9.43 -5.86
C ALA A 85 3.12 -9.98 -4.45
N THR A 86 4.40 -10.18 -4.13
CA THR A 86 4.83 -10.76 -2.85
C THR A 86 5.06 -9.70 -1.76
N SER A 87 5.27 -8.44 -2.17
CA SER A 87 5.48 -7.28 -1.29
C SER A 87 4.60 -6.10 -1.69
N ALA A 88 4.40 -5.17 -0.76
CA ALA A 88 3.62 -3.96 -1.02
C ALA A 88 4.25 -3.08 -2.12
N LYS A 89 5.58 -3.04 -2.17
CA LYS A 89 6.32 -2.32 -3.21
C LYS A 89 6.06 -2.91 -4.60
N GLU A 90 6.17 -4.23 -4.73
CA GLU A 90 5.91 -4.91 -5.99
C GLU A 90 4.45 -4.69 -6.46
N ALA A 91 3.49 -4.80 -5.53
CA ALA A 91 2.07 -4.56 -5.83
C ALA A 91 1.85 -3.12 -6.31
N TRP A 92 2.46 -2.15 -5.63
CA TRP A 92 2.38 -0.74 -5.99
C TRP A 92 3.00 -0.44 -7.36
N GLU A 93 4.17 -1.03 -7.66
CA GLU A 93 4.81 -0.86 -8.97
C GLU A 93 3.96 -1.47 -10.10
N LYS A 94 3.40 -2.67 -9.91
CA LYS A 94 2.48 -3.29 -10.87
C LYS A 94 1.23 -2.42 -11.06
N PHE A 95 0.65 -1.91 -9.98
CA PHE A 95 -0.47 -0.97 -10.03
C PHE A 95 -0.13 0.28 -10.86
N LEU A 96 1.01 0.92 -10.59
CA LEU A 96 1.47 2.10 -11.34
C LEU A 96 1.64 1.81 -12.85
N ARG A 97 2.04 0.60 -13.23
CA ARG A 97 2.15 0.18 -14.65
C ARG A 97 0.80 -0.02 -15.33
N ILE A 98 -0.27 -0.32 -14.58
CA ILE A 98 -1.62 -0.52 -15.13
C ILE A 98 -2.33 0.83 -15.37
N ILE A 99 -2.02 1.82 -14.53
CA ILE A 99 -2.65 3.14 -14.58
C ILE A 99 -1.94 4.16 -15.47
N LYS A 100 -0.65 3.94 -15.76
CA LYS A 100 0.15 4.73 -16.72
C LYS A 100 -0.05 4.19 -18.13
#